data_AF-W4FIK2-F1
#
_entry.id   AF-W4FIK2-F1
#
_cell.length_a   1.000
_cell.length_b   1.000
_cell.length_c   1.000
_cell.angle_alpha   90.00
_cell.angle_beta   90.00
_cell.angle_gamma   90.00
#
_symmetry.space_group_name_H-M   'P 1'
#
loop_
_entity.id
_entity.type
_entity.pdbx_description
1 polymer ?
#
loop_
_entity_poly.entity_id
_entity_poly.type
_entity_poly.pdbx_seq_one_letter_code
_entity_poly.pdbx_strand_id
1 'polypeptide(L)'
;MTGCSRSPSSKAALAGSLSLIPSSAETSEGHVLDLHDPQSFLAVVAPRVQGVKYKVEHWQNELLITTNRDVNFKLMSVPLHIVLDKQKAADNSQWTSVFAYDPAVQVAS
;
A
#
# COMPACT_ATOMS: atom_id res chain seq x y z
N MET A 1 30.51 6.25 30.68
CA MET A 1 29.45 5.56 29.93
C MET A 1 28.16 6.35 30.05
N THR A 2 27.82 7.17 29.06
CA THR A 2 26.43 7.59 28.81
C THR A 2 26.36 8.06 27.35
N GLY A 3 25.55 7.39 26.53
CA GLY A 3 25.54 7.54 25.08
C GLY A 3 24.77 8.76 24.59
N CYS A 4 25.33 9.45 23.58
CA CYS A 4 24.58 10.36 22.72
C CYS A 4 23.57 9.55 21.90
N SER A 5 22.28 9.87 22.02
CA SER A 5 21.24 9.36 21.14
C SER A 5 21.47 9.91 19.72
N ARG A 6 21.61 9.00 18.74
CA ARG A 6 21.56 9.39 17.33
C ARG A 6 20.09 9.53 16.95
N SER A 7 19.68 10.75 16.64
CA SER A 7 18.46 11.01 15.85
C SER A 7 18.65 10.39 14.46
N PRO A 8 17.72 9.57 13.93
CA PRO A 8 17.79 9.19 12.53
C PRO A 8 17.42 10.41 11.68
N SER A 9 18.40 10.85 10.91
CA SER A 9 18.27 11.85 9.86
C SER A 9 17.19 11.42 8.86
N SER A 10 16.22 12.30 8.63
CA SER A 10 15.30 12.25 7.50
C SER A 10 16.13 12.22 6.21
N LYS A 11 16.21 11.05 5.56
CA LYS A 11 16.82 10.92 4.24
C LYS A 11 15.71 11.05 3.19
N ALA A 12 15.88 12.04 2.33
CA ALA A 12 15.04 12.37 1.20
C ALA A 12 14.70 11.13 0.35
N ALA A 13 13.41 11.01 0.01
CA ALA A 13 12.85 10.02 -0.87
C ALA A 13 13.32 10.25 -2.32
N LEU A 14 14.03 9.27 -2.89
CA LEU A 14 14.20 9.12 -4.33
C LEU A 14 13.95 7.65 -4.69
N ALA A 15 12.76 7.45 -5.26
CA ALA A 15 12.18 6.30 -5.96
C ALA A 15 12.95 4.97 -5.99
N GLY A 16 12.34 3.94 -5.38
CA GLY A 16 12.72 2.55 -5.60
C GLY A 16 11.79 1.56 -4.90
N SER A 17 10.50 1.57 -5.24
CA SER A 17 9.56 0.55 -4.76
C SER A 17 8.84 -0.08 -5.94
N LEU A 18 8.87 -1.40 -6.02
CA LEU A 18 8.21 -2.18 -7.07
C LEU A 18 6.92 -2.78 -6.52
N SER A 19 5.80 -2.57 -7.23
CA SER A 19 4.52 -3.21 -6.92
C SER A 19 4.21 -4.32 -7.93
N LEU A 20 3.92 -5.52 -7.44
CA LEU A 20 3.52 -6.68 -8.25
C LEU A 20 2.09 -7.08 -7.86
N ILE A 21 1.19 -7.26 -8.83
CA ILE A 21 -0.22 -7.56 -8.55
C ILE A 21 -0.66 -8.80 -9.34
N PRO A 22 -0.53 -10.01 -8.78
CA PRO A 22 -1.31 -11.14 -9.27
C PRO A 22 -2.81 -10.87 -9.10
N SER A 23 -3.55 -10.87 -10.22
CA SER A 23 -5.01 -10.66 -10.23
C SER A 23 -5.72 -11.79 -10.98
N SER A 24 -6.95 -12.10 -10.55
CA SER A 24 -7.93 -12.92 -11.28
C SER A 24 -9.16 -12.07 -11.58
N ALA A 25 -10.15 -12.63 -12.29
CA ALA A 25 -11.42 -11.94 -12.53
C ALA A 25 -12.10 -11.47 -11.23
N GLU A 26 -11.93 -12.24 -10.15
CA GLU A 26 -12.70 -12.13 -8.89
C GLU A 26 -11.88 -11.65 -7.68
N THR A 27 -10.55 -11.64 -7.75
CA THR A 27 -9.68 -11.33 -6.59
C THR A 27 -8.40 -10.60 -7.01
N SER A 28 -7.83 -9.83 -6.08
CA SER A 28 -6.52 -9.18 -6.25
C SER A 28 -5.64 -9.37 -5.02
N GLU A 29 -4.32 -9.43 -5.25
CA GLU A 29 -3.31 -9.44 -4.19
C GLU A 29 -2.08 -8.65 -4.66
N GLY A 30 -1.88 -7.46 -4.11
CA GLY A 30 -0.73 -6.62 -4.36
C GLY A 30 0.40 -6.96 -3.41
N HIS A 31 1.63 -6.93 -3.92
CA HIS A 31 2.87 -7.08 -3.18
C HIS A 31 3.75 -5.86 -3.45
N VAL A 32 4.54 -5.44 -2.47
CA VAL A 32 5.53 -4.37 -2.60
C VAL A 32 6.90 -4.91 -2.19
N LEU A 33 7.92 -4.54 -2.94
CA LEU A 33 9.33 -4.79 -2.61
C LEU A 33 10.07 -3.47 -2.47
N ASP A 34 10.76 -3.30 -1.34
CA ASP A 34 11.74 -2.23 -1.18
C ASP A 34 12.99 -2.57 -1.98
N LEU A 35 13.31 -1.76 -2.99
CA LEU A 35 14.49 -1.96 -3.84
C LEU A 35 15.77 -1.35 -3.26
N HIS A 36 15.68 -0.64 -2.13
CA HIS A 36 16.85 -0.08 -1.44
C HIS A 36 17.47 -1.04 -0.44
N ASP A 37 16.72 -2.05 0.01
CA ASP A 37 17.20 -3.11 0.88
C ASP A 37 17.34 -4.42 0.08
N PRO A 38 18.57 -4.87 -0.24
CA PRO A 38 18.80 -6.12 -0.95
C PRO A 38 18.40 -7.37 -0.11
N GLN A 39 18.08 -7.19 1.17
CA GLN A 39 17.53 -8.22 2.06
C GLN A 39 16.02 -8.02 2.30
N SER A 40 15.37 -7.16 1.51
CA SER A 40 13.92 -7.02 1.55
C SER A 40 13.23 -8.27 1.03
N PHE A 41 12.03 -8.50 1.55
CA PHE A 41 11.11 -9.52 1.07
C PHE A 41 9.87 -8.85 0.47
N LEU A 42 9.09 -9.60 -0.30
CA LEU A 42 7.80 -9.13 -0.79
C LEU A 42 6.84 -8.96 0.39
N ALA A 43 6.39 -7.73 0.62
CA ALA A 43 5.36 -7.40 1.59
C ALA A 43 3.99 -7.39 0.92
N VAL A 44 3.01 -8.09 1.49
CA VAL A 44 1.64 -8.14 0.98
C VAL A 44 0.92 -6.83 1.38
N VAL A 45 0.27 -6.17 0.42
CA VAL A 45 -0.51 -4.94 0.65
C VAL A 45 -1.81 -5.26 1.39
N ALA A 46 -2.54 -6.27 0.91
CA ALA A 46 -3.68 -6.87 1.60
C ALA A 46 -3.93 -8.30 1.07
N PRO A 47 -4.28 -9.27 1.93
CA PRO A 47 -4.60 -10.63 1.51
C PRO A 47 -5.79 -10.69 0.54
N ARG A 48 -5.87 -11.77 -0.23
CA ARG A 48 -7.02 -12.05 -1.11
C ARG A 48 -8.31 -12.16 -0.33
N VAL A 49 -9.34 -11.49 -0.81
CA VAL A 49 -10.73 -11.64 -0.35
C VAL A 49 -11.62 -11.86 -1.58
N GLN A 50 -12.50 -12.86 -1.53
CA GLN A 50 -13.39 -13.20 -2.64
C GLN A 50 -14.27 -12.00 -3.01
N GLY A 51 -14.33 -11.68 -4.31
CA GLY A 51 -15.12 -10.56 -4.84
C GLY A 51 -14.47 -9.18 -4.66
N VAL A 52 -13.31 -9.10 -3.98
CA VAL A 52 -12.58 -7.84 -3.76
C VAL A 52 -11.44 -7.73 -4.76
N LYS A 53 -11.52 -6.68 -5.56
CA LYS A 53 -10.53 -6.26 -6.52
C LYS A 53 -9.87 -4.98 -6.05
N TYR A 54 -8.57 -4.88 -6.27
CA TYR A 54 -7.87 -3.64 -6.06
C TYR A 54 -6.62 -3.53 -6.95
N LYS A 55 -6.28 -2.29 -7.27
CA LYS A 55 -5.06 -1.89 -7.97
C LYS A 55 -4.24 -1.02 -7.02
N VAL A 56 -2.92 -1.17 -7.07
CA VAL A 56 -1.98 -0.40 -6.24
C VAL A 56 -1.10 0.44 -7.15
N GLU A 57 -1.03 1.74 -6.87
CA GLU A 57 -0.13 2.68 -7.51
C GLU A 57 0.75 3.32 -6.44
N HIS A 58 2.05 3.42 -6.71
CA HIS A 58 2.99 4.04 -5.79
C HIS A 58 3.13 5.53 -6.11
N TRP A 59 2.93 6.39 -5.11
CA TRP A 59 3.09 7.83 -5.22
C TRP A 59 3.83 8.39 -4.00
N GLN A 60 5.06 8.85 -4.20
CA GLN A 60 5.93 9.38 -3.13
C GLN A 60 6.13 8.39 -1.96
N ASN A 61 5.55 8.66 -0.79
CA ASN A 61 5.61 7.82 0.40
C ASN A 61 4.26 7.15 0.70
N GLU A 62 3.36 7.14 -0.28
CA GLU A 62 2.00 6.63 -0.20
C GLU A 62 1.77 5.55 -1.26
N LEU A 63 0.89 4.61 -0.93
CA LEU A 63 0.28 3.70 -1.88
C LEU A 63 -1.16 4.13 -2.11
N LEU A 64 -1.49 4.45 -3.35
CA LEU A 64 -2.84 4.75 -3.80
C LEU A 64 -3.51 3.46 -4.24
N ILE A 65 -4.72 3.21 -3.74
CA ILE A 65 -5.42 1.95 -3.88
C ILE A 65 -6.82 2.18 -4.40
N THR A 66 -7.05 1.82 -5.67
CA THR A 66 -8.39 1.79 -6.24
C THR A 66 -9.02 0.44 -5.93
N THR A 67 -10.18 0.40 -5.26
CA THR A 67 -10.80 -0.86 -4.82
C THR A 67 -12.33 -0.83 -4.86
N ASN A 68 -12.95 -1.98 -5.16
CA ASN A 68 -14.41 -2.18 -5.08
C ASN A 68 -14.86 -2.68 -3.69
N ARG A 69 -14.02 -2.58 -2.66
CA ARG A 69 -14.38 -3.04 -1.32
C ARG A 69 -15.51 -2.17 -0.74
N ASP A 70 -16.55 -2.83 -0.25
CA ASP A 70 -17.76 -2.26 0.39
C ASP A 70 -18.69 -1.47 -0.56
N VAL A 71 -18.13 -0.75 -1.55
CA VAL A 71 -18.84 0.09 -2.52
C VAL A 71 -18.17 0.04 -3.89
N ASN A 72 -18.85 0.52 -4.94
CA ASN A 72 -18.30 0.59 -6.30
C ASN A 72 -17.07 1.52 -6.34
N PHE A 73 -15.91 0.95 -6.69
CA PHE A 73 -14.62 1.62 -6.97
C PHE A 73 -14.39 2.99 -6.28
N LYS A 74 -13.74 2.94 -5.11
CA LYS A 74 -13.25 4.11 -4.35
C LYS A 74 -11.73 4.20 -4.40
N LEU A 75 -11.19 5.39 -4.11
CA LEU A 75 -9.76 5.62 -3.93
C LEU A 75 -9.39 5.67 -2.45
N MET A 76 -8.46 4.82 -2.06
CA MET A 76 -7.89 4.73 -0.72
C MET A 76 -6.40 5.03 -0.77
N SER A 77 -5.80 5.35 0.38
CA SER A 77 -4.37 5.53 0.55
C SER A 77 -3.86 4.84 1.81
N VAL A 78 -2.61 4.40 1.78
CA VAL A 78 -1.88 3.91 2.95
C VAL A 78 -0.41 4.31 2.84
N PRO A 79 0.20 4.83 3.93
CA PRO A 79 1.61 5.14 3.92
C PRO A 79 2.47 3.91 3.61
N LEU A 80 3.42 4.03 2.69
CA LEU A 80 4.29 2.94 2.21
C LEU A 80 5.01 2.23 3.37
N HIS A 81 5.48 3.00 4.36
CA HIS A 81 6.21 2.46 5.50
C HIS A 81 5.35 1.55 6.39
N ILE A 82 4.02 1.69 6.39
CA ILE A 82 3.11 0.81 7.13
C ILE A 82 3.08 -0.57 6.46
N VAL A 83 3.08 -0.61 5.12
CA VAL A 83 3.04 -1.87 4.36
C VAL A 83 4.39 -2.59 4.39
N LEU A 84 5.50 -1.84 4.39
CA LEU A 84 6.85 -2.40 4.49
C LEU A 84 7.24 -2.83 5.92
N ASP A 85 6.44 -2.51 6.93
CA ASP A 85 6.70 -2.90 8.31
C ASP A 85 6.53 -4.42 8.49
N LYS A 86 7.66 -5.12 8.61
CA LYS A 86 7.74 -6.59 8.76
C LYS A 86 7.05 -7.11 10.04
N GLN A 87 6.75 -6.25 11.00
CA GLN A 87 6.08 -6.63 12.25
C GLN A 87 4.55 -6.57 12.18
N LYS A 88 4.00 -5.95 11.12
CA LYS A 88 2.55 -5.84 10.95
C LYS A 88 2.00 -6.95 10.07
N ALA A 89 0.84 -7.46 10.47
CA ALA A 89 0.06 -8.32 9.60
C ALA A 89 -0.40 -7.51 8.39
N ALA A 90 -0.35 -8.14 7.21
CA ALA A 90 -0.92 -7.55 6.01
C ALA A 90 -2.45 -7.48 6.18
N ASP A 91 -2.95 -6.27 6.36
CA ASP A 91 -4.37 -5.97 6.36
C ASP A 91 -4.64 -4.57 5.80
N ASN A 92 -5.91 -4.25 5.67
CA ASN A 92 -6.38 -2.98 5.10
C ASN A 92 -7.06 -2.08 6.13
N SER A 93 -6.85 -2.32 7.43
CA SER A 93 -7.37 -1.48 8.52
C SER A 93 -6.79 -0.06 8.49
N GLN A 94 -5.59 0.09 7.92
CA GLN A 94 -4.88 1.37 7.79
C GLN A 94 -5.18 2.10 6.49
N TRP A 95 -6.04 1.55 5.62
CA TRP A 95 -6.44 2.24 4.39
C TRP A 95 -7.38 3.37 4.72
N THR A 96 -7.04 4.58 4.28
CA THR A 96 -7.84 5.78 4.50
C THR A 96 -8.39 6.30 3.17
N SER A 97 -9.61 6.82 3.19
CA SER A 97 -10.25 7.34 1.99
C SER A 97 -9.56 8.64 1.55
N VAL A 98 -9.18 8.73 0.27
CA VAL A 98 -8.57 9.95 -0.29
C VAL A 98 -9.62 11.06 -0.48
N PHE A 99 -10.85 10.67 -0.83
CA PHE A 99 -12.02 11.55 -0.89
C PHE A 99 -13.28 10.74 -0.61
N ALA A 100 -14.32 11.41 -0.08
CA ALA A 100 -15.58 10.76 0.26
C ALA A 100 -16.20 10.06 -0.96
N TYR A 101 -16.75 8.86 -0.74
CA TYR A 101 -17.45 8.12 -1.79
C TYR A 101 -18.67 8.92 -2.29
N ASP A 102 -18.78 9.05 -3.61
CA ASP A 102 -19.91 9.66 -4.30
C ASP A 102 -20.42 8.67 -5.37
N PRO A 103 -21.67 8.19 -5.29
CA PRO A 103 -22.22 7.23 -6.27
C PRO A 103 -22.33 7.80 -7.69
N ALA A 104 -22.25 9.12 -7.87
CA ALA A 104 -22.22 9.76 -9.20
C ALA A 104 -20.80 9.81 -9.81
N VAL A 105 -19.77 9.47 -9.02
CA VAL A 105 -18.37 9.51 -9.44
C VAL A 105 -17.81 8.09 -9.50
N GLN A 106 -17.24 7.73 -10.66
CA GLN A 106 -16.54 6.46 -10.82
C GLN A 106 -15.03 6.68 -10.90
N VAL A 107 -14.28 6.03 -10.02
CA VAL A 107 -12.83 5.90 -10.17
C VAL A 107 -12.57 4.84 -11.23
N ALA A 108 -11.98 5.25 -12.35
CA ALA A 108 -11.58 4.31 -13.40
C ALA A 108 -10.52 3.34 -12.84
N SER A 109 -10.77 2.04 -13.01
CA SER A 109 -9.88 0.96 -12.58
C SER A 109 -8.89 0.56 -13.67
#